data_AF-A0A3D6C797-F1
#
_entry.id   AF-A0A3D6C797-F1
#
_cell.length_a   1.000
_cell.length_b   1.000
_cell.length_c   1.000
_cell.angle_alpha   90.00
_cell.angle_beta   90.00
_cell.angle_gamma   90.00
#
_symmetry.space_group_name_H-M   'P 1'
#
loop_
_entity.id
_entity.type
_entity.pdbx_description
1 polymer ?
#
loop_
_entity_poly.entity_id
_entity_poly.type
_entity_poly.pdbx_seq_one_letter_code
_entity_poly.pdbx_strand_id
1 'polypeptide(L)'
;MSQIKGVTLDSVTQIALGAAVGEATLGRRIGKPALVWGGICGLLPDLDVLVPLGDVVKNFTYHRSASHSLFVLTLLTPVMVALILKRHPHWAGYRLRWYLLVFLSFITHILLDGLTVYGTQILWPLDTPPVMWSTIFIIDPAYSVPLIFGVSAAFFMSRTKNTGHVITLACLMLSSLYLVWTIGIKTHVDNVTKEALDRNNISYNRIVTVPSPFNTFLWRILVMDDTMYYEGYYSIFDKDRSIAFSGYPNNKALLKPIENHWPVERLQWFTQSFYSARRMADQIVITDLRMGTENAYVFRFQVGAARDGKITPVKSRRITPDLDLRLLGQLWQRIWSKPAQPD
;
A
#
# COMPACT_ATOMS: atom_id res chain seq x y z
N MET A 1 -4.09 -18.65 3.62
CA MET A 1 -5.05 -17.54 3.71
C MET A 1 -4.45 -16.38 2.92
N SER A 2 -4.97 -15.89 1.80
CA SER A 2 -6.31 -15.94 1.25
C SER A 2 -6.17 -15.43 -0.21
N GLN A 3 -6.45 -16.30 -1.19
CA GLN A 3 -7.22 -15.84 -2.35
C GLN A 3 -8.69 -15.89 -1.87
N ILE A 4 -9.12 -14.89 -1.11
CA ILE A 4 -10.54 -14.64 -0.80
C ILE A 4 -10.87 -13.41 -1.63
N LYS A 5 -11.44 -13.58 -2.82
CA LYS A 5 -12.88 -13.40 -3.04
C LYS A 5 -13.38 -12.09 -2.42
N GLY A 6 -13.24 -11.00 -3.18
CA GLY A 6 -14.04 -9.78 -3.06
C GLY A 6 -13.83 -8.97 -1.79
N VAL A 7 -13.19 -7.81 -1.93
CA VAL A 7 -13.07 -6.74 -0.91
C VAL A 7 -12.15 -7.12 0.26
N THR A 8 -10.93 -6.61 0.24
CA THR A 8 -9.98 -6.70 1.36
C THR A 8 -10.31 -5.63 2.41
N LEU A 9 -9.67 -5.68 3.58
CA LEU A 9 -9.81 -4.64 4.61
C LEU A 9 -9.37 -3.25 4.09
N ASP A 10 -8.46 -3.20 3.13
CA ASP A 10 -8.06 -1.98 2.44
C ASP A 10 -9.22 -1.41 1.61
N SER A 11 -9.93 -2.25 0.85
CA SER A 11 -11.13 -1.84 0.12
C SER A 11 -12.24 -1.30 1.03
N VAL A 12 -12.33 -1.74 2.29
CA VAL A 12 -13.26 -1.16 3.28
C VAL A 12 -12.87 0.28 3.60
N THR A 13 -11.58 0.56 3.79
CA THR A 13 -11.05 1.91 3.98
C THR A 13 -11.34 2.79 2.77
N GLN A 14 -11.15 2.27 1.55
CA GLN A 14 -11.43 3.00 0.32
C GLN A 14 -12.93 3.30 0.13
N ILE A 15 -13.82 2.36 0.49
CA ILE A 15 -15.27 2.60 0.55
C ILE A 15 -15.60 3.70 1.55
N ALA A 16 -15.04 3.63 2.76
CA ALA A 16 -15.31 4.62 3.82
C ALA A 16 -14.82 6.01 3.42
N LEU A 17 -13.62 6.12 2.84
CA LEU A 17 -13.07 7.37 2.32
C LEU A 17 -13.95 7.95 1.22
N GLY A 18 -14.32 7.14 0.21
CA GLY A 18 -15.21 7.57 -0.88
C GLY A 18 -16.57 8.02 -0.35
N ALA A 19 -17.16 7.30 0.60
CA ALA A 19 -18.43 7.67 1.21
C ALA A 19 -18.34 8.98 2.02
N ALA A 20 -17.25 9.19 2.76
CA ALA A 20 -17.00 10.44 3.49
C ALA A 20 -16.84 11.64 2.53
N VAL A 21 -16.12 11.46 1.41
CA VAL A 21 -16.02 12.44 0.32
C VAL A 21 -17.39 12.72 -0.29
N GLY A 22 -18.21 11.69 -0.49
CA GLY A 22 -19.59 11.84 -0.95
C GLY A 22 -20.44 12.69 -0.01
N GLU A 23 -20.37 12.42 1.30
CA GLU A 23 -21.07 13.22 2.31
C GLU A 23 -20.58 14.67 2.34
N ALA A 24 -19.27 14.89 2.24
CA ALA A 24 -18.67 16.23 2.25
C ALA A 24 -19.08 17.08 1.04
N THR A 25 -19.18 16.47 -0.14
CA THR A 25 -19.44 17.18 -1.41
C THR A 25 -20.94 17.36 -1.70
N LEU A 26 -21.72 16.29 -1.54
CA LEU A 26 -23.11 16.23 -2.00
C LEU A 26 -24.11 15.77 -0.94
N GLY A 27 -23.61 15.26 0.19
CA GLY A 27 -24.41 14.74 1.30
C GLY A 27 -25.56 15.64 1.72
N ARG A 28 -25.29 16.93 1.98
CA ARG A 28 -26.31 17.91 2.40
C ARG A 28 -27.40 18.20 1.35
N ARG A 29 -27.17 17.88 0.08
CA ARG A 29 -28.11 18.18 -1.01
C ARG A 29 -28.99 16.98 -1.35
N ILE A 30 -28.40 15.80 -1.48
CA ILE A 30 -29.12 14.61 -1.99
C ILE A 30 -29.30 13.50 -0.95
N GLY A 31 -28.72 13.62 0.24
CA GLY A 31 -28.91 12.62 1.27
C GLY A 31 -27.90 11.46 1.24
N LYS A 32 -28.35 10.32 1.76
CA LYS A 32 -27.62 9.04 1.78
C LYS A 32 -27.09 8.58 0.41
N PRO A 33 -27.77 8.83 -0.73
CA PRO A 33 -27.23 8.50 -2.04
C PRO A 33 -25.83 9.06 -2.33
N ALA A 34 -25.46 10.20 -1.75
CA ALA A 34 -24.10 10.74 -1.90
C ALA A 34 -23.05 9.81 -1.27
N LEU A 35 -23.31 9.28 -0.08
CA LEU A 35 -22.42 8.33 0.59
C LEU A 35 -22.30 7.04 -0.22
N VAL A 36 -23.43 6.53 -0.71
CA VAL A 36 -23.47 5.26 -1.45
C VAL A 36 -22.66 5.37 -2.74
N TRP A 37 -22.90 6.41 -3.55
CA TRP A 37 -22.16 6.62 -4.78
C TRP A 37 -20.69 6.96 -4.53
N GLY A 38 -20.38 7.70 -3.47
CA GLY A 38 -19.01 7.93 -3.04
C GLY A 38 -18.29 6.62 -2.70
N GLY A 39 -18.91 5.76 -1.89
CA GLY A 39 -18.36 4.45 -1.53
C GLY A 39 -18.22 3.50 -2.73
N ILE A 40 -19.17 3.50 -3.68
CA ILE A 40 -19.05 2.75 -4.94
C ILE A 40 -17.85 3.24 -5.75
N CYS A 41 -17.68 4.56 -5.89
CA CYS A 41 -16.53 5.12 -6.61
C CYS A 41 -15.21 4.83 -5.87
N GLY A 42 -15.22 4.83 -4.53
CA GLY A 42 -14.09 4.41 -3.71
C GLY A 42 -13.71 2.94 -3.89
N LEU A 43 -14.68 2.04 -4.10
CA LEU A 43 -14.41 0.62 -4.35
C LEU A 43 -13.93 0.34 -5.78
N LEU A 44 -14.36 1.15 -6.76
CA LEU A 44 -14.24 0.81 -8.17
C LEU A 44 -12.81 0.48 -8.66
N PRO A 45 -11.76 1.24 -8.29
CA PRO A 45 -10.39 0.93 -8.72
C PRO A 45 -9.91 -0.47 -8.27
N ASP A 46 -10.25 -0.86 -7.04
CA ASP A 46 -9.86 -2.13 -6.41
C ASP A 46 -10.54 -3.36 -7.01
N LEU A 47 -11.59 -3.17 -7.82
CA LEU A 47 -12.26 -4.30 -8.49
C LEU A 47 -11.39 -4.94 -9.59
N ASP A 48 -10.22 -4.38 -9.88
CA ASP A 48 -9.23 -4.96 -10.80
C ASP A 48 -8.74 -6.35 -10.36
N VAL A 49 -8.78 -6.67 -9.07
CA VAL A 49 -8.44 -8.00 -8.52
C VAL A 49 -9.34 -9.12 -9.03
N LEU A 50 -10.53 -8.77 -9.54
CA LEU A 50 -11.48 -9.71 -10.11
C LEU A 50 -11.14 -10.10 -11.57
N VAL A 51 -10.16 -9.43 -12.19
CA VAL A 51 -9.73 -9.66 -13.57
C VAL A 51 -8.41 -10.45 -13.58
N PRO A 52 -8.43 -11.80 -13.63
CA PRO A 52 -7.20 -12.59 -13.65
C PRO A 52 -6.45 -12.43 -14.98
N LEU A 53 -5.16 -12.10 -14.90
CA LEU A 53 -4.27 -11.88 -16.06
C LEU A 53 -3.49 -13.15 -16.47
N GLY A 54 -3.85 -14.32 -15.92
CA GLY A 54 -3.31 -15.62 -16.30
C GLY A 54 -1.89 -15.97 -15.80
N ASP A 55 -1.20 -15.04 -15.14
CA ASP A 55 0.14 -15.22 -14.56
C ASP A 55 0.24 -14.51 -13.19
N VAL A 56 0.94 -15.10 -12.23
CA VAL A 56 0.98 -14.58 -10.85
C VAL A 56 1.78 -13.28 -10.73
N VAL A 57 2.81 -13.09 -11.56
CA VAL A 57 3.58 -11.85 -11.60
C VAL A 57 2.80 -10.77 -12.33
N LYS A 58 2.04 -11.11 -13.38
CA LYS A 58 1.07 -10.17 -13.98
C LYS A 58 0.03 -9.72 -12.96
N ASN A 59 -0.63 -10.66 -12.28
CA ASN A 59 -1.65 -10.33 -11.28
C ASN A 59 -1.09 -9.44 -10.16
N PHE A 60 0.14 -9.69 -9.73
CA PHE A 60 0.78 -8.88 -8.70
C PHE A 60 1.19 -7.49 -9.20
N THR A 61 1.84 -7.40 -10.36
CA THR A 61 2.46 -6.14 -10.81
C THR A 61 1.55 -5.25 -11.65
N TYR A 62 0.41 -5.77 -12.12
CA TYR A 62 -0.62 -4.97 -12.80
C TYR A 62 -1.79 -4.57 -11.90
N HIS A 63 -1.92 -5.17 -10.72
CA HIS A 63 -2.78 -4.61 -9.67
C HIS A 63 -2.28 -3.20 -9.35
N ARG A 64 -3.20 -2.24 -9.16
CA ARG A 64 -2.88 -0.82 -8.98
C ARG A 64 -2.15 -0.16 -10.16
N SER A 65 -2.43 -0.65 -11.37
CA SER A 65 -1.93 -0.07 -12.62
C SER A 65 -3.00 0.74 -13.34
N ALA A 66 -3.51 0.27 -14.48
CA ALA A 66 -4.45 1.01 -15.31
C ALA A 66 -5.72 1.45 -14.54
N SER A 67 -6.21 0.60 -13.63
CA SER A 67 -7.35 0.87 -12.74
C SER A 67 -7.12 2.05 -11.78
N HIS A 68 -5.87 2.34 -11.43
CA HIS A 68 -5.45 3.37 -10.48
C HIS A 68 -4.69 4.51 -11.16
N SER A 69 -4.77 4.59 -12.49
CA SER A 69 -4.16 5.67 -13.27
C SER A 69 -4.96 6.96 -13.11
N LEU A 70 -4.25 8.05 -12.82
CA LEU A 70 -4.80 9.41 -12.83
C LEU A 70 -5.48 9.72 -14.18
N PHE A 71 -4.84 9.34 -15.29
CA PHE A 71 -5.38 9.59 -16.63
C PHE A 71 -6.66 8.79 -16.87
N VAL A 72 -6.66 7.50 -16.55
CA VAL A 72 -7.83 6.62 -16.75
C VAL A 72 -9.00 7.08 -15.87
N LEU A 73 -8.76 7.34 -14.58
CA LEU A 73 -9.82 7.75 -13.65
C LEU A 73 -10.36 9.16 -13.96
N THR A 74 -9.52 10.08 -14.44
CA THR A 74 -9.96 11.39 -14.91
C THR A 74 -10.89 11.25 -16.12
N LEU A 75 -10.55 10.39 -17.08
CA LEU A 75 -11.41 10.11 -18.25
C LEU A 75 -12.68 9.32 -17.89
N LEU A 76 -12.62 8.46 -16.87
CA LEU A 76 -13.76 7.70 -16.37
C LEU A 76 -14.76 8.58 -15.60
N THR A 77 -14.31 9.67 -14.99
CA THR A 77 -15.15 10.61 -14.23
C THR A 77 -16.39 11.09 -15.01
N PRO A 78 -16.30 11.69 -16.21
CA PRO A 78 -17.48 12.12 -16.97
C PRO A 78 -18.41 10.95 -17.33
N VAL A 79 -17.87 9.76 -17.60
CA VAL A 79 -18.65 8.56 -17.93
C VAL A 79 -19.49 8.14 -16.72
N MET A 80 -18.87 8.09 -15.54
CA MET A 80 -19.56 7.76 -14.28
C MET A 80 -20.62 8.80 -13.92
N VAL A 81 -20.32 10.09 -14.06
CA VAL A 81 -21.32 11.15 -13.81
C VAL A 81 -22.48 11.04 -14.79
N ALA A 82 -22.22 10.78 -16.07
CA ALA A 82 -23.27 10.58 -17.07
C ALA A 82 -24.15 9.37 -16.73
N LEU A 83 -23.55 8.25 -16.29
CA LEU A 83 -24.27 7.06 -15.85
C LEU A 83 -25.18 7.36 -14.65
N ILE A 84 -24.65 8.03 -13.62
CA ILE A 84 -25.40 8.41 -12.42
C ILE A 84 -26.58 9.31 -12.78
N LEU A 85 -26.37 10.34 -13.59
CA LEU A 85 -27.41 11.28 -13.98
C LEU A 85 -28.45 10.67 -14.94
N LYS A 86 -28.04 9.72 -15.79
CA LYS A 86 -28.99 8.92 -16.59
C LYS A 86 -29.89 8.07 -15.70
N ARG A 87 -29.34 7.48 -14.63
CA ARG A 87 -30.10 6.66 -13.67
C ARG A 87 -30.97 7.50 -12.72
N HIS A 88 -30.56 8.74 -12.46
CA HIS A 88 -31.22 9.68 -11.54
C HIS A 88 -31.36 11.09 -12.15
N PRO A 89 -32.24 11.29 -13.15
CA PRO A 89 -32.33 12.57 -13.87
C PRO A 89 -32.70 13.78 -13.01
N HIS A 90 -33.45 13.56 -11.93
CA HIS A 90 -33.85 14.61 -10.97
C HIS A 90 -32.67 15.24 -10.21
N TRP A 91 -31.47 14.64 -10.25
CA TRP A 91 -30.24 15.22 -9.68
C TRP A 91 -29.40 16.00 -10.70
N ALA A 92 -29.88 16.20 -11.93
CA ALA A 92 -29.15 16.91 -12.99
C ALA A 92 -28.72 18.33 -12.58
N GLY A 93 -29.51 19.02 -11.74
CA GLY A 93 -29.17 20.35 -11.21
C GLY A 93 -27.90 20.39 -10.35
N TYR A 94 -27.39 19.24 -9.90
CA TYR A 94 -26.15 19.13 -9.11
C TYR A 94 -24.97 18.57 -9.91
N ARG A 95 -25.00 18.62 -11.24
CA ARG A 95 -23.99 18.01 -12.13
C ARG A 95 -22.54 18.31 -11.73
N LEU A 96 -22.19 19.57 -11.47
CA LEU A 96 -20.82 19.93 -11.09
C LEU A 96 -20.38 19.27 -9.77
N ARG A 97 -21.29 19.12 -8.81
CA ARG A 97 -20.97 18.46 -7.54
C ARG A 97 -20.85 16.94 -7.69
N TRP A 98 -21.54 16.35 -8.66
CA TRP A 98 -21.32 14.95 -9.04
C TRP A 98 -19.94 14.72 -9.64
N TYR A 99 -19.47 15.63 -10.52
CA TYR A 99 -18.08 15.61 -10.99
C TYR A 99 -17.11 15.70 -9.82
N LEU A 100 -17.33 16.62 -8.89
CA LEU A 100 -16.48 16.76 -7.70
C LEU A 100 -16.48 15.48 -6.85
N LEU A 101 -17.65 14.90 -6.57
CA LEU A 101 -17.79 13.67 -5.78
C LEU A 101 -17.02 12.51 -6.43
N VAL A 102 -17.28 12.24 -7.71
CA VAL A 102 -16.68 11.11 -8.43
C VAL A 102 -15.17 11.31 -8.56
N PHE A 103 -14.74 12.49 -9.01
CA PHE A 103 -13.33 12.81 -9.20
C PHE A 103 -12.57 12.70 -7.88
N LEU A 104 -13.06 13.36 -6.81
CA LEU A 104 -12.38 13.29 -5.51
C LEU A 104 -12.34 11.86 -4.97
N SER A 105 -13.42 11.07 -5.10
CA SER A 105 -13.42 9.67 -4.64
C SER A 105 -12.32 8.85 -5.32
N PHE A 106 -12.11 9.05 -6.62
CA PHE A 106 -11.04 8.40 -7.38
C PHE A 106 -9.65 8.93 -7.01
N ILE A 107 -9.47 10.24 -6.93
CA ILE A 107 -8.16 10.84 -6.64
C ILE A 107 -7.70 10.53 -5.22
N THR A 108 -8.59 10.65 -4.22
CA THR A 108 -8.21 10.35 -2.85
C THR A 108 -7.87 8.88 -2.66
N HIS A 109 -8.51 7.98 -3.41
CA HIS A 109 -8.17 6.56 -3.40
C HIS A 109 -6.72 6.32 -3.84
N ILE A 110 -6.37 6.77 -5.06
CA ILE A 110 -5.03 6.50 -5.61
C ILE A 110 -3.92 7.23 -4.85
N LEU A 111 -4.23 8.39 -4.26
CA LEU A 111 -3.30 9.10 -3.37
C LEU A 111 -3.06 8.33 -2.07
N LEU A 112 -4.12 7.81 -1.43
CA LEU A 112 -3.98 6.99 -0.23
C LEU A 112 -3.16 5.73 -0.51
N ASP A 113 -3.42 5.06 -1.64
CA ASP A 113 -2.63 3.89 -2.02
C ASP A 113 -1.16 4.22 -2.27
N GLY A 114 -0.87 5.38 -2.86
CA GLY A 114 0.50 5.87 -3.06
C GLY A 114 1.24 6.14 -1.74
N LEU A 115 0.52 6.36 -0.64
CA LEU A 115 1.11 6.50 0.70
C LEU A 115 1.53 5.16 1.31
N THR A 116 1.15 4.03 0.71
CA THR A 116 1.56 2.70 1.16
C THR A 116 2.85 2.23 0.47
N VAL A 117 3.45 1.14 0.97
CA VAL A 117 4.67 0.54 0.40
C VAL A 117 4.39 -0.37 -0.81
N TYR A 118 3.13 -0.78 -1.03
CA TYR A 118 2.78 -1.72 -2.11
C TYR A 118 3.20 -1.17 -3.48
N GLY A 119 2.87 0.11 -3.71
CA GLY A 119 3.21 0.84 -4.92
C GLY A 119 2.03 0.96 -5.88
N THR A 120 1.77 2.18 -6.37
CA THR A 120 0.66 2.48 -7.30
C THR A 120 1.18 3.20 -8.55
N GLN A 121 0.85 2.71 -9.74
CA GLN A 121 1.26 3.36 -11.00
C GLN A 121 0.29 4.50 -11.35
N ILE A 122 0.32 5.58 -10.57
CA ILE A 122 -0.55 6.75 -10.72
C ILE A 122 -0.44 7.36 -12.14
N LEU A 123 0.74 7.30 -12.75
CA LEU A 123 1.01 7.88 -14.07
C LEU A 123 0.93 6.89 -15.24
N TRP A 124 0.42 5.67 -15.02
CA TRP A 124 0.21 4.71 -16.12
C TRP A 124 -0.63 5.37 -17.23
N PRO A 125 -0.29 5.26 -18.54
CA PRO A 125 0.61 4.28 -19.14
C PRO A 125 2.07 4.74 -19.31
N LEU A 126 2.50 5.83 -18.66
CA LEU A 126 3.92 6.21 -18.67
C LEU A 126 4.75 5.11 -17.99
N ASP A 127 5.95 4.85 -18.52
CA ASP A 127 6.88 3.85 -17.96
C ASP A 127 7.60 4.37 -16.71
N THR A 128 6.81 4.69 -15.69
CA THR A 128 7.28 5.14 -14.39
C THR A 128 7.05 4.02 -13.37
N PRO A 129 8.04 3.66 -12.54
CA PRO A 129 7.84 2.71 -11.46
C PRO A 129 6.71 3.12 -10.51
N PRO A 130 6.07 2.17 -9.79
CA PRO A 130 4.95 2.47 -8.91
C PRO A 130 5.33 3.45 -7.79
N VAL A 131 4.52 4.47 -7.55
CA VAL A 131 4.73 5.42 -6.44
C VAL A 131 4.49 4.72 -5.10
N MET A 132 5.46 4.79 -4.19
CA MET A 132 5.40 4.19 -2.85
C MET A 132 6.01 5.10 -1.78
N TRP A 133 5.29 6.16 -1.40
CA TRP A 133 5.77 7.08 -0.34
C TRP A 133 5.93 6.39 1.01
N SER A 134 5.21 5.29 1.26
CA SER A 134 5.44 4.41 2.42
C SER A 134 5.37 5.16 3.75
N THR A 135 4.35 6.01 3.94
CA THR A 135 4.11 6.76 5.19
C THR A 135 3.12 6.05 6.10
N ILE A 136 2.23 5.22 5.54
CA ILE A 136 1.19 4.49 6.27
C ILE A 136 1.20 3.01 5.90
N PHE A 137 0.82 2.14 6.83
CA PHE A 137 0.67 0.72 6.54
C PHE A 137 -0.62 0.49 5.73
N ILE A 138 -0.66 -0.59 4.94
CA ILE A 138 -1.80 -0.92 4.05
C ILE A 138 -3.12 -1.00 4.85
N ILE A 139 -3.06 -1.49 6.08
CA ILE A 139 -4.19 -1.53 7.01
C ILE A 139 -3.85 -0.71 8.24
N ASP A 140 -4.38 0.50 8.33
CA ASP A 140 -4.16 1.36 9.47
C ASP A 140 -5.48 1.71 10.18
N PRO A 141 -5.73 1.14 11.38
CA PRO A 141 -6.94 1.43 12.15
C PRO A 141 -7.08 2.89 12.55
N ALA A 142 -5.97 3.60 12.83
CA ALA A 142 -6.01 5.00 13.25
C ALA A 142 -6.51 5.92 12.12
N TYR A 143 -6.25 5.54 10.86
CA TYR A 143 -6.84 6.20 9.70
C TYR A 143 -8.28 5.76 9.41
N SER A 144 -8.53 4.45 9.45
CA SER A 144 -9.75 3.84 8.89
C SER A 144 -10.95 3.90 9.83
N VAL A 145 -10.75 3.71 11.14
CA VAL A 145 -11.84 3.67 12.13
C VAL A 145 -12.58 5.00 12.23
N PRO A 146 -11.91 6.17 12.28
CA PRO A 146 -12.62 7.45 12.27
C PRO A 146 -13.51 7.62 11.03
N LEU A 147 -13.03 7.25 9.83
CA LEU A 147 -13.82 7.33 8.60
C LEU A 147 -15.08 6.46 8.66
N ILE A 148 -14.93 5.19 9.07
CA ILE A 148 -16.05 4.26 9.20
C ILE A 148 -17.07 4.79 10.22
N PHE A 149 -16.60 5.32 11.36
CA PHE A 149 -17.45 5.92 12.37
C PHE A 149 -18.22 7.13 11.83
N GLY A 150 -17.52 8.05 11.15
CA GLY A 150 -18.13 9.23 10.54
C GLY A 150 -19.22 8.87 9.53
N VAL A 151 -18.90 8.00 8.58
CA VAL A 151 -19.84 7.52 7.56
C VAL A 151 -21.05 6.83 8.20
N SER A 152 -20.83 6.02 9.24
CA SER A 152 -21.91 5.37 9.99
C SER A 152 -22.82 6.40 10.67
N ALA A 153 -22.24 7.45 11.27
CA ALA A 153 -23.00 8.55 11.87
C ALA A 153 -23.87 9.27 10.82
N ALA A 154 -23.33 9.62 9.65
CA ALA A 154 -24.12 10.23 8.56
C ALA A 154 -25.17 9.29 7.94
N PHE A 155 -24.98 7.98 8.04
CA PHE A 155 -25.91 6.99 7.53
C PHE A 155 -27.09 6.72 8.49
N PHE A 156 -26.83 6.62 9.79
CA PHE A 156 -27.82 6.21 10.79
C PHE A 156 -28.48 7.38 11.54
N MET A 157 -27.79 8.51 11.72
CA MET A 157 -28.35 9.64 12.49
C MET A 157 -29.37 10.44 11.67
N SER A 158 -30.29 11.11 12.39
CA SER A 158 -31.24 12.03 11.77
C SER A 158 -30.53 13.16 11.05
N ARG A 159 -31.00 13.46 9.85
CA ARG A 159 -30.46 14.55 9.01
C ARG A 159 -31.05 15.92 9.33
N THR A 160 -32.08 16.02 10.18
CA THR A 160 -32.71 17.30 10.53
C THR A 160 -31.75 18.29 11.21
N LYS A 161 -30.85 17.79 12.06
CA LYS A 161 -29.86 18.60 12.78
C LYS A 161 -28.47 18.61 12.13
N ASN A 162 -28.31 17.96 10.96
CA ASN A 162 -27.02 17.77 10.28
C ASN A 162 -25.89 17.16 11.15
N THR A 163 -26.21 16.53 12.29
CA THR A 163 -25.22 16.03 13.24
C THR A 163 -24.30 14.99 12.60
N GLY A 164 -24.84 14.03 11.85
CA GLY A 164 -24.05 13.01 11.16
C GLY A 164 -23.11 13.60 10.09
N HIS A 165 -23.52 14.69 9.41
CA HIS A 165 -22.67 15.41 8.46
C HIS A 165 -21.46 16.03 9.16
N VAL A 166 -21.69 16.74 10.26
CA VAL A 166 -20.62 17.38 11.05
C VAL A 166 -19.64 16.34 11.60
N ILE A 167 -20.15 15.22 12.12
CA ILE A 167 -19.31 14.11 12.61
C ILE A 167 -18.47 13.54 11.46
N THR A 168 -19.07 13.32 10.28
CA THR A 168 -18.32 12.80 9.11
C THR A 168 -17.19 13.75 8.71
N LEU A 169 -17.44 15.06 8.67
CA LEU A 169 -16.42 16.04 8.35
C LEU A 169 -15.31 16.11 9.41
N ALA A 170 -15.66 16.03 10.70
CA ALA A 170 -14.68 16.00 11.79
C ALA A 170 -13.80 14.74 11.70
N CYS A 171 -14.39 13.58 11.43
CA CYS A 171 -13.65 12.33 11.23
C CYS A 171 -12.77 12.36 9.97
N LEU A 172 -13.27 12.89 8.86
CA LEU A 172 -12.48 13.07 7.64
C LEU A 172 -11.30 14.02 7.88
N MET A 173 -11.52 15.11 8.60
CA MET A 173 -10.45 16.05 8.99
C MET A 173 -9.42 15.37 9.89
N LEU A 174 -9.86 14.59 10.90
CA LEU A 174 -8.97 13.84 11.79
C LEU A 174 -8.11 12.84 11.01
N SER A 175 -8.70 12.03 10.13
CA SER A 175 -7.97 11.09 9.28
C SER A 175 -7.01 11.81 8.33
N SER A 176 -7.38 12.99 7.83
CA SER A 176 -6.50 13.79 6.96
C SER A 176 -5.31 14.37 7.73
N LEU A 177 -5.53 14.90 8.92
CA LEU A 177 -4.47 15.36 9.82
C LEU A 177 -3.53 14.22 10.24
N TYR A 178 -4.09 13.02 10.43
CA TYR A 178 -3.30 11.83 10.69
C TYR A 178 -2.35 11.49 9.53
N LEU A 179 -2.78 11.61 8.27
CA LEU A 179 -1.88 11.43 7.12
C LEU A 179 -0.73 12.46 7.11
N VAL A 180 -1.02 13.72 7.43
CA VAL A 180 0.02 14.76 7.57
C VAL A 180 1.02 14.40 8.67
N TRP A 181 0.52 13.91 9.81
CA TRP A 181 1.37 13.37 10.88
C TRP A 181 2.26 12.22 10.39
N THR A 182 1.72 11.26 9.62
CA THR A 182 2.52 10.14 9.09
C THR A 182 3.68 10.59 8.21
N ILE A 183 3.49 11.65 7.41
CA ILE A 183 4.52 12.26 6.56
C ILE A 183 5.61 12.92 7.44
N GLY A 184 5.20 13.62 8.49
CA GLY A 184 6.12 14.24 9.45
C GLY A 184 6.99 13.21 10.16
N ILE A 185 6.39 12.13 10.66
CA ILE A 185 7.13 11.03 11.29
C ILE A 185 8.05 10.34 10.28
N LYS A 186 7.59 10.08 9.06
CA LYS A 186 8.45 9.49 8.02
C LYS A 186 9.72 10.33 7.81
N THR A 187 9.57 11.65 7.68
CA THR A 187 10.71 12.57 7.48
C THR A 187 11.70 12.48 8.63
N HIS A 188 11.21 12.42 9.87
CA HIS A 188 12.06 12.21 11.05
C HIS A 188 12.80 10.88 11.01
N VAL A 189 12.10 9.78 10.72
CA VAL A 189 12.67 8.43 10.65
C VAL A 189 13.70 8.30 9.53
N ASP A 190 13.46 8.92 8.37
CA ASP A 190 14.41 8.95 7.26
C ASP A 190 15.71 9.65 7.65
N ASN A 191 15.63 10.75 8.41
CA ASN A 191 16.82 11.46 8.92
C ASN A 191 17.58 10.61 9.96
N VAL A 192 16.87 10.04 10.93
CA VAL A 192 17.47 9.12 11.92
C VAL A 192 18.14 7.92 11.25
N THR A 193 17.52 7.39 10.19
CA THR A 193 18.07 6.28 9.41
C THR A 193 19.39 6.65 8.76
N LYS A 194 19.46 7.80 8.08
CA LYS A 194 20.70 8.27 7.44
C LYS A 194 21.81 8.49 8.48
N GLU A 195 21.50 9.17 9.59
CA GLU A 195 22.43 9.38 10.71
C GLU A 195 22.93 8.05 11.31
N ALA A 196 22.08 7.02 11.36
CA ALA A 196 22.48 5.70 11.86
C ALA A 196 23.34 4.92 10.85
N LEU A 197 23.06 5.03 9.55
CA LEU A 197 23.87 4.38 8.51
C LEU A 197 25.27 4.97 8.44
N ASP A 198 25.38 6.30 8.53
CA ASP A 198 26.67 6.99 8.55
C ASP A 198 27.50 6.57 9.78
N ARG A 199 26.88 6.50 10.97
CA ARG A 199 27.55 6.04 12.20
C ARG A 199 28.03 4.59 12.14
N ASN A 200 27.31 3.72 11.45
CA ASN A 200 27.68 2.31 11.28
C ASN A 200 28.59 2.08 10.06
N ASN A 201 28.96 3.13 9.32
CA ASN A 201 29.71 3.03 8.05
C ASN A 201 29.08 2.06 7.03
N ILE A 202 27.74 2.00 6.99
CA ILE A 202 27.01 1.14 6.04
C ILE A 202 26.78 1.94 4.76
N SER A 203 27.47 1.54 3.69
CA SER A 203 27.17 2.03 2.33
C SER A 203 25.85 1.49 1.83
N TYR A 204 25.13 2.29 1.04
CA TYR A 204 23.83 1.91 0.50
C TYR A 204 23.57 2.57 -0.84
N ASN A 205 22.82 1.86 -1.68
CA ASN A 205 22.35 2.37 -2.97
C ASN A 205 20.87 2.75 -2.91
N ARG A 206 20.10 2.13 -1.99
CA ARG A 206 18.67 2.42 -1.79
C ARG A 206 18.27 2.24 -0.33
N ILE A 207 17.34 3.06 0.14
CA ILE A 207 16.72 2.95 1.47
C ILE A 207 15.22 3.07 1.30
N VAL A 208 14.48 2.27 2.06
CA VAL A 208 13.05 2.51 2.29
C VAL A 208 12.74 2.35 3.78
N THR A 209 11.96 3.28 4.31
CA THR A 209 11.40 3.23 5.66
C THR A 209 9.90 2.99 5.55
N VAL A 210 9.39 2.06 6.34
CA VAL A 210 8.01 1.59 6.26
C VAL A 210 7.46 1.47 7.67
N PRO A 211 6.27 2.02 7.97
CA PRO A 211 5.63 1.77 9.27
C PRO A 211 5.32 0.28 9.43
N SER A 212 5.50 -0.21 10.65
CA SER A 212 5.10 -1.57 11.02
C SER A 212 3.58 -1.73 11.01
N PRO A 213 3.05 -2.96 11.01
CA PRO A 213 1.61 -3.18 10.91
C PRO A 213 0.78 -2.42 11.96
N PHE A 214 -0.30 -1.79 11.50
CA PHE A 214 -1.35 -1.17 12.33
C PHE A 214 -0.94 0.06 13.15
N ASN A 215 0.24 0.65 12.94
CA ASN A 215 0.68 1.83 13.68
C ASN A 215 1.73 2.66 12.92
N THR A 216 1.96 3.90 13.38
CA THR A 216 2.98 4.81 12.85
C THR A 216 4.12 5.09 13.86
N PHE A 217 4.27 4.24 14.87
CA PHE A 217 5.22 4.46 15.96
C PHE A 217 6.51 3.66 15.78
N LEU A 218 6.41 2.41 15.31
CA LEU A 218 7.54 1.58 14.97
C LEU A 218 7.70 1.51 13.45
N TRP A 219 8.92 1.74 12.99
CA TRP A 219 9.29 1.78 11.59
C TRP A 219 10.35 0.72 11.29
N ARG A 220 10.09 -0.06 10.25
CA ARG A 220 11.08 -0.95 9.64
C ARG A 220 11.89 -0.15 8.64
N ILE A 221 13.19 -0.38 8.65
CA ILE A 221 14.16 0.23 7.77
C ILE A 221 14.76 -0.89 6.94
N LEU A 222 14.69 -0.74 5.62
CA LEU A 222 15.28 -1.66 4.67
C LEU A 222 16.29 -0.91 3.81
N VAL A 223 17.52 -1.40 3.81
CA VAL A 223 18.64 -0.77 3.12
C VAL A 223 19.22 -1.78 2.14
N MET A 224 19.38 -1.37 0.89
CA MET A 224 19.96 -2.21 -0.16
C MET A 224 21.38 -1.75 -0.45
N ASP A 225 22.28 -2.72 -0.47
CA ASP A 225 23.63 -2.62 -1.00
C ASP A 225 23.75 -3.50 -2.28
N ASP A 226 24.91 -3.47 -2.94
CA ASP A 226 25.21 -4.28 -4.12
C ASP A 226 25.14 -5.78 -3.81
N THR A 227 25.64 -6.21 -2.66
CA THR A 227 25.71 -7.64 -2.30
C THR A 227 24.78 -8.02 -1.15
N MET A 228 24.48 -7.07 -0.28
CA MET A 228 23.69 -7.28 0.93
C MET A 228 22.39 -6.47 0.91
N TYR A 229 21.51 -6.78 1.83
CA TYR A 229 20.49 -5.86 2.33
C TYR A 229 20.49 -5.91 3.85
N TYR A 230 20.09 -4.81 4.48
CA TYR A 230 20.05 -4.67 5.92
C TYR A 230 18.63 -4.36 6.36
N GLU A 231 18.19 -5.00 7.44
CA GLU A 231 16.94 -4.69 8.12
C GLU A 231 17.25 -4.09 9.50
N GLY A 232 16.54 -3.02 9.83
CA GLY A 232 16.60 -2.36 11.13
C GLY A 232 15.21 -1.91 11.57
N TYR A 233 15.09 -1.61 12.86
CA TYR A 233 13.83 -1.16 13.45
C TYR A 233 14.07 0.04 14.36
N TYR A 234 13.26 1.07 14.17
CA TYR A 234 13.31 2.29 14.96
C TYR A 234 11.92 2.65 15.47
N SER A 235 11.80 2.84 16.79
CA SER A 235 10.60 3.37 17.42
C SER A 235 10.78 4.87 17.69
N ILE A 236 9.73 5.66 17.49
CA ILE A 236 9.75 7.07 17.90
C ILE A 236 9.88 7.25 19.42
N PHE A 237 9.70 6.18 20.20
CA PHE A 237 9.88 6.13 21.64
C PHE A 237 11.27 5.64 22.07
N ASP A 238 12.15 5.28 21.12
CA ASP A 238 13.52 4.90 21.44
C ASP A 238 14.28 6.10 22.08
N LYS A 239 14.99 5.84 23.18
CA LYS A 239 15.73 6.87 23.95
C LYS A 239 16.90 7.48 23.19
N ASP A 240 17.41 6.77 22.20
CA ASP A 240 18.55 7.16 21.39
C ASP A 240 18.23 6.95 19.89
N ARG A 241 19.03 7.53 19.01
CA ARG A 241 18.87 7.43 17.56
C ARG A 241 19.64 6.27 16.93
N SER A 242 20.20 5.36 17.72
CA SER A 242 20.95 4.21 17.17
C SER A 242 20.00 3.11 16.72
N ILE A 243 20.34 2.51 15.59
CA ILE A 243 19.57 1.42 14.96
C ILE A 243 20.53 0.24 14.83
N ALA A 244 20.10 -0.92 15.33
CA ALA A 244 20.80 -2.18 15.09
C ALA A 244 20.35 -2.72 13.72
N PHE A 245 21.31 -2.90 12.82
CA PHE A 245 21.06 -3.45 11.49
C PHE A 245 21.47 -4.92 11.44
N SER A 246 20.58 -5.76 10.93
CA SER A 246 20.87 -7.15 10.59
C SER A 246 21.07 -7.27 9.09
N GLY A 247 22.26 -7.72 8.67
CA GLY A 247 22.64 -7.85 7.27
C GLY A 247 22.37 -9.25 6.72
N TYR A 248 21.89 -9.31 5.47
CA TYR A 248 21.58 -10.54 4.75
C TYR A 248 22.04 -10.47 3.29
N PRO A 249 22.49 -11.56 2.69
CA PRO A 249 22.88 -11.56 1.28
C PRO A 249 21.66 -11.41 0.37
N ASN A 250 21.73 -10.47 -0.59
CA ASN A 250 20.66 -10.25 -1.55
C ASN A 250 20.68 -11.29 -2.70
N ASN A 251 21.84 -11.91 -2.95
CA ASN A 251 22.11 -12.92 -3.97
C ASN A 251 21.56 -12.61 -5.37
N LYS A 252 21.49 -11.33 -5.78
CA LYS A 252 20.94 -10.91 -7.08
C LYS A 252 21.60 -11.62 -8.28
N ALA A 253 22.87 -11.99 -8.15
CA ALA A 253 23.63 -12.72 -9.17
C ALA A 253 23.01 -14.08 -9.56
N LEU A 254 22.19 -14.71 -8.70
CA LEU A 254 21.47 -15.95 -9.02
C LEU A 254 20.51 -15.81 -10.21
N LEU A 255 20.10 -14.58 -10.53
CA LEU A 255 19.15 -14.30 -11.60
C LEU A 255 19.83 -14.08 -12.96
N LYS A 256 21.15 -13.87 -13.01
CA LYS A 256 21.88 -13.58 -14.27
C LYS A 256 21.55 -14.57 -15.41
N PRO A 257 21.49 -15.90 -15.19
CA PRO A 257 21.19 -16.84 -16.27
C PRO A 257 19.77 -16.71 -16.86
N ILE A 258 18.86 -16.03 -16.14
CA ILE A 258 17.45 -15.87 -16.50
C ILE A 258 17.04 -14.39 -16.46
N GLU A 259 18.00 -13.46 -16.61
CA GLU A 259 17.73 -12.02 -16.45
C GLU A 259 16.72 -11.50 -17.47
N ASN A 260 16.77 -12.00 -18.70
CA ASN A 260 15.85 -11.65 -19.79
C ASN A 260 14.47 -12.34 -19.69
N HIS A 261 14.21 -13.10 -18.62
CA HIS A 261 12.92 -13.73 -18.40
C HIS A 261 11.92 -12.67 -17.91
N TRP A 262 10.84 -12.42 -18.65
CA TRP A 262 9.88 -11.34 -18.36
C TRP A 262 9.46 -11.19 -16.87
N PRO A 263 9.11 -12.26 -16.12
CA PRO A 263 8.81 -12.14 -14.69
C PRO A 263 9.96 -11.56 -13.86
N VAL A 264 11.21 -11.86 -14.21
CA VAL A 264 12.41 -11.34 -13.55
C VAL A 264 12.51 -9.84 -13.77
N GLU A 265 12.55 -9.39 -15.03
CA GLU A 265 12.60 -7.96 -15.39
C GLU A 265 11.45 -7.18 -14.74
N ARG A 266 10.23 -7.71 -14.85
CA ARG A 266 9.03 -7.07 -14.32
C ARG A 266 9.07 -6.93 -12.79
N LEU A 267 9.54 -7.95 -12.06
CA LEU A 267 9.67 -7.89 -10.61
C LEU A 267 10.81 -6.96 -10.17
N GLN A 268 11.92 -6.92 -10.90
CA GLN A 268 13.02 -5.99 -10.62
C GLN A 268 12.55 -4.53 -10.74
N TRP A 269 11.81 -4.22 -11.81
CA TRP A 269 11.21 -2.91 -12.04
C TRP A 269 10.15 -2.58 -10.97
N PHE A 270 9.22 -3.50 -10.71
CA PHE A 270 8.09 -3.26 -9.81
C PHE A 270 8.53 -3.06 -8.36
N THR A 271 9.51 -3.82 -7.90
CA THR A 271 10.07 -3.69 -6.56
C THR A 271 11.06 -2.52 -6.43
N GLN A 272 11.34 -1.80 -7.52
CA GLN A 272 12.36 -0.75 -7.59
C GLN A 272 13.72 -1.21 -7.00
N SER A 273 14.12 -2.44 -7.33
CA SER A 273 15.32 -3.12 -6.84
C SER A 273 15.34 -3.51 -5.34
N PHE A 274 14.23 -3.36 -4.59
CA PHE A 274 14.07 -3.89 -3.24
C PHE A 274 13.68 -5.37 -3.26
N TYR A 275 14.56 -6.22 -3.78
CA TYR A 275 14.36 -7.65 -3.83
C TYR A 275 15.62 -8.43 -3.46
N SER A 276 15.42 -9.66 -3.02
CA SER A 276 16.47 -10.68 -2.93
C SER A 276 16.13 -11.88 -3.79
N ALA A 277 17.15 -12.64 -4.18
CA ALA A 277 16.99 -13.94 -4.80
C ALA A 277 17.43 -15.03 -3.82
N ARG A 278 16.74 -16.17 -3.80
CA ARG A 278 17.17 -17.34 -3.03
C ARG A 278 16.98 -18.60 -3.86
N ARG A 279 17.90 -19.53 -3.68
CA ARG A 279 17.72 -20.91 -4.12
C ARG A 279 17.06 -21.69 -3.00
N MET A 280 15.93 -22.31 -3.30
CA MET A 280 15.20 -23.18 -2.39
C MET A 280 15.03 -24.55 -3.04
N ALA A 281 15.86 -25.51 -2.64
CA ALA A 281 16.01 -26.79 -3.33
C ALA A 281 16.32 -26.58 -4.84
N ASP A 282 15.40 -26.96 -5.72
CA ASP A 282 15.48 -26.79 -7.17
C ASP A 282 14.85 -25.48 -7.67
N GLN A 283 14.30 -24.63 -6.79
CA GLN A 283 13.59 -23.41 -7.17
C GLN A 283 14.48 -22.18 -7.05
N ILE A 284 14.40 -21.28 -8.03
CA ILE A 284 14.96 -19.93 -7.96
C ILE A 284 13.82 -18.96 -7.69
N VAL A 285 13.92 -18.26 -6.56
CA VAL A 285 12.83 -17.47 -5.98
C VAL A 285 13.27 -16.01 -5.86
N ILE A 286 12.47 -15.10 -6.42
CA ILE A 286 12.56 -13.67 -6.14
C ILE A 286 11.63 -13.34 -4.99
N THR A 287 12.12 -12.59 -4.01
CA THR A 287 11.37 -12.11 -2.86
C THR A 287 11.31 -10.60 -2.88
N ASP A 288 10.10 -10.03 -2.83
CA ASP A 288 9.90 -8.60 -2.61
C ASP A 288 10.14 -8.28 -1.14
N LEU A 289 11.21 -7.54 -0.85
CA LEU A 289 11.65 -7.25 0.51
C LEU A 289 10.82 -6.15 1.18
N ARG A 290 10.01 -5.41 0.41
CA ARG A 290 9.22 -4.26 0.90
C ARG A 290 8.09 -4.65 1.84
N MET A 291 7.62 -5.90 1.76
CA MET A 291 6.44 -6.37 2.49
C MET A 291 6.72 -7.66 3.26
N GLY A 292 6.87 -7.52 4.57
CA GLY A 292 7.19 -8.58 5.52
C GLY A 292 8.44 -8.24 6.34
N THR A 293 9.12 -9.26 6.84
CA THR A 293 10.42 -9.18 7.51
C THR A 293 11.22 -10.43 7.12
N GLU A 294 12.51 -10.46 7.41
CA GLU A 294 13.33 -11.67 7.20
C GLU A 294 12.62 -12.95 7.70
N ASN A 295 12.64 -14.00 6.88
CA ASN A 295 11.92 -15.27 7.05
C ASN A 295 10.38 -15.23 6.93
N ALA A 296 9.74 -14.06 6.80
CA ALA A 296 8.28 -13.92 6.72
C ALA A 296 7.81 -12.91 5.65
N TYR A 297 8.41 -12.95 4.46
CA TYR A 297 8.02 -12.08 3.33
C TYR A 297 6.75 -12.55 2.61
N VAL A 298 5.83 -11.63 2.36
CA VAL A 298 4.48 -11.93 1.84
C VAL A 298 4.46 -12.28 0.35
N PHE A 299 5.40 -11.73 -0.41
CA PHE A 299 5.44 -11.84 -1.88
C PHE A 299 6.74 -12.49 -2.32
N ARG A 300 6.63 -13.78 -2.67
CA ARG A 300 7.73 -14.63 -3.11
C ARG A 300 7.30 -15.35 -4.38
N PHE A 301 8.13 -15.29 -5.41
CA PHE A 301 7.81 -15.81 -6.73
C PHE A 301 8.93 -16.73 -7.20
N GLN A 302 8.59 -17.99 -7.46
CA GLN A 302 9.45 -18.86 -8.26
C GLN A 302 9.48 -18.30 -9.69
N VAL A 303 10.68 -18.06 -10.21
CA VAL A 303 10.91 -17.54 -11.57
C VAL A 303 11.84 -18.42 -12.40
N GLY A 304 12.54 -19.35 -11.75
CA GLY A 304 13.42 -20.31 -12.41
C GLY A 304 13.50 -21.63 -11.66
N ALA A 305 14.16 -22.60 -12.28
CA ALA A 305 14.55 -23.86 -11.67
C ALA A 305 16.02 -24.16 -11.92
N ALA A 306 16.70 -24.67 -10.89
CA ALA A 306 18.07 -25.13 -10.94
C ALA A 306 18.08 -26.66 -11.11
N ARG A 307 18.39 -27.13 -12.32
CA ARG A 307 18.51 -28.56 -12.66
C ARG A 307 19.86 -28.81 -13.30
N ASP A 308 20.55 -29.88 -12.89
CA ASP A 308 21.86 -30.26 -13.42
C ASP A 308 22.90 -29.12 -13.42
N GLY A 309 22.88 -28.31 -12.36
CA GLY A 309 23.78 -27.15 -12.22
C GLY A 309 23.44 -25.94 -13.10
N LYS A 310 22.40 -26.03 -13.94
CA LYS A 310 21.93 -24.92 -14.80
C LYS A 310 20.64 -24.32 -14.27
N ILE A 311 20.55 -23.00 -14.32
CA ILE A 311 19.33 -22.26 -14.00
C ILE A 311 18.58 -22.01 -15.31
N THR A 312 17.31 -22.40 -15.34
CA THR A 312 16.43 -22.23 -16.50
C THR A 312 15.15 -21.49 -16.08
N PRO A 313 14.56 -20.67 -16.97
CA PRO A 313 13.32 -19.95 -16.66
C PRO A 313 12.15 -20.94 -16.59
N VAL A 314 11.22 -20.69 -15.67
CA VAL A 314 9.99 -21.50 -15.53
C VAL A 314 8.77 -20.60 -15.39
N LYS A 315 7.57 -21.13 -15.69
CA LYS A 315 6.32 -20.40 -15.44
C LYS A 315 6.24 -19.98 -13.98
N SER A 316 5.95 -18.69 -13.76
CA SER A 316 6.01 -18.11 -12.43
C SER A 316 4.96 -18.72 -11.49
N ARG A 317 5.33 -18.94 -10.23
CA ARG A 317 4.43 -19.45 -9.17
C ARG A 317 4.64 -18.67 -7.89
N ARG A 318 3.55 -18.34 -7.20
CA ARG A 318 3.61 -17.68 -5.90
C ARG A 318 3.90 -18.72 -4.82
N ILE A 319 4.94 -18.48 -4.04
CA ILE A 319 5.26 -19.28 -2.86
C ILE A 319 4.54 -18.65 -1.68
N THR A 320 3.78 -19.47 -0.97
CA THR A 320 3.01 -19.01 0.19
C THR A 320 3.98 -18.87 1.37
N PRO A 321 4.00 -17.71 2.05
CA PRO A 321 4.80 -17.55 3.25
C PRO A 321 4.27 -18.45 4.37
N ASP A 322 5.18 -18.88 5.24
CA ASP A 322 4.79 -19.36 6.55
C ASP A 322 4.57 -18.13 7.45
N LEU A 323 3.33 -17.91 7.86
CA LEU A 323 2.94 -16.71 8.63
C LEU A 323 3.00 -17.05 10.12
N ASP A 324 4.05 -16.59 10.80
CA ASP A 324 4.14 -16.69 12.26
C ASP A 324 3.53 -15.43 12.91
N LEU A 325 2.37 -15.61 13.55
CA LEU A 325 1.70 -14.54 14.30
C LEU A 325 2.53 -14.01 15.49
N ARG A 326 3.51 -14.80 15.99
CA ARG A 326 4.41 -14.35 17.07
C ARG A 326 5.26 -13.16 16.65
N LEU A 327 5.60 -13.05 15.36
CA LEU A 327 6.34 -11.90 14.81
C LEU A 327 5.55 -10.59 14.98
N LEU A 328 4.22 -10.61 14.82
CA LEU A 328 3.39 -9.43 15.07
C LEU A 328 3.45 -9.00 16.54
N GLY A 329 3.44 -9.96 17.46
CA GLY A 329 3.59 -9.70 18.90
C GLY A 329 4.96 -9.09 19.24
N GLN A 330 6.04 -9.61 18.63
CA GLN A 330 7.39 -9.08 18.80
C GLN A 330 7.54 -7.66 18.25
N LEU A 331 6.98 -7.38 17.07
CA LEU A 331 6.94 -6.03 16.51
C LEU A 331 6.18 -5.07 17.43
N TRP A 332 5.05 -5.50 18.00
CA TRP A 332 4.30 -4.65 18.92
C TRP A 332 5.06 -4.36 20.21
N GLN A 333 5.75 -5.35 20.76
CA GLN A 333 6.64 -5.17 21.91
C GLN A 333 7.79 -4.20 21.58
N ARG A 334 8.36 -4.31 20.37
CA ARG A 334 9.47 -3.46 19.90
C ARG A 334 9.13 -1.98 19.85
N ILE A 335 7.84 -1.60 19.78
CA ILE A 335 7.41 -0.19 19.91
C ILE A 335 7.90 0.40 21.23
N TRP A 336 7.86 -0.37 22.32
CA TRP A 336 8.11 0.10 23.68
C TRP A 336 9.45 -0.33 24.25
N SER A 337 9.98 -1.46 23.79
CA SER A 337 11.24 -2.03 24.27
C SER A 337 12.23 -2.18 23.11
N LYS A 338 13.41 -1.58 23.25
CA LYS A 338 14.54 -1.85 22.36
C LYS A 338 15.24 -3.13 22.86
N PRO A 339 15.31 -4.21 22.06
CA PRO A 339 16.07 -5.39 22.44
C PRO A 339 17.54 -4.99 22.64
N ALA A 340 18.18 -5.54 23.67
CA ALA A 340 19.60 -5.35 23.90
C ALA A 340 20.37 -5.77 22.63
N GLN A 341 21.35 -4.98 22.20
CA GLN A 341 22.26 -5.42 21.16
C GLN A 341 22.98 -6.66 21.67
N PRO A 342 23.07 -7.76 20.90
CA PRO A 342 23.98 -8.84 21.24
C PRO A 342 25.40 -8.25 21.22
N ASP A 343 26.13 -8.46 22.32
CA ASP A 343 27.51 -8.02 22.54
C ASP A 343 28.49 -8.52 21.49
#